data_AF-A0A819VY57-F1
#
_entry.id   AF-A0A819VY57-F1
#
_cell.length_a   1.000
_cell.length_b   1.000
_cell.length_c   1.000
_cell.angle_alpha   90.00
_cell.angle_beta   90.00
_cell.angle_gamma   90.00
#
_symmetry.space_group_name_H-M   'P 1'
#
loop_
_entity.id
_entity.type
_entity.pdbx_description
1 polymer ?
#
loop_
_entity_poly.entity_id
_entity_poly.type
_entity_poly.pdbx_seq_one_letter_code
_entity_poly.pdbx_strand_id
1 'polypeptide(L)'
;MATMAASNVRDVGPKDVQACNNTSTRIDLANIADVPYYVEKRYVRAVDNGEEFQYEEVPIEEFYDDDKEDTLDALIRNVKDQQRESQVITTSTSATVPRGTLTTQPEAVDDFVRNFLVRMGMKKTMQQFQIEWHNLSSSGRIKTNECGYLPDVVKHNEELSEKMKLLESEVDRYRKSAEKAREEFVKMKKERDYHRQHHNRIAQEKNNLVTFVKRLKFHLSTFEPQLDELKSKYDGAVREKMVYKLEKEKLQNELNALKLGTSTTLQNSTEGELGPTQTKLRELRHKEEKKKIAITTEQQRLTGSTESTNETNPRDSEFPIDTGNNPYLNRFAEDAFHRSTLTLAKEIEAHEGPISW
;
A
#
# COMPACT_ATOMS: atom_id res chain seq x y z
N MET A 1 14.70 -30.78 66.66
CA MET A 1 15.78 -31.79 66.74
C MET A 1 16.19 -32.14 65.34
N ALA A 2 17.45 -31.90 65.04
CA ALA A 2 18.08 -32.14 63.76
C ALA A 2 18.28 -33.64 63.51
N THR A 3 18.26 -34.04 62.24
CA THR A 3 19.12 -35.13 61.76
C THR A 3 19.36 -34.95 60.27
N MET A 4 20.62 -34.66 59.95
CA MET A 4 21.21 -34.73 58.63
C MET A 4 21.40 -36.21 58.21
N ALA A 5 21.34 -36.49 56.91
CA ALA A 5 22.52 -36.88 56.10
C ALA A 5 22.19 -37.87 54.96
N ALA A 6 23.03 -37.77 53.93
CA ALA A 6 23.35 -38.74 52.87
C ALA A 6 22.60 -38.63 51.52
N SER A 7 23.20 -37.79 50.67
CA SER A 7 23.48 -37.96 49.25
C SER A 7 23.27 -39.36 48.64
N ASN A 8 22.61 -39.41 47.47
CA ASN A 8 23.03 -40.33 46.43
C ASN A 8 22.80 -39.72 45.03
N VAL A 9 23.92 -39.42 44.38
CA VAL A 9 24.03 -38.95 42.99
C VAL A 9 23.78 -40.15 42.07
N ARG A 10 22.86 -40.05 41.13
CA ARG A 10 22.79 -40.93 39.96
C ARG A 10 22.59 -40.09 38.70
N ASP A 11 23.71 -39.94 38.01
CA ASP A 11 23.89 -39.95 36.56
C ASP A 11 22.70 -39.59 35.68
N VAL A 12 22.82 -38.41 35.07
CA VAL A 12 22.06 -37.98 33.89
C VAL A 12 22.86 -38.43 32.67
N GLY A 13 22.54 -39.61 32.14
CA GLY A 13 22.99 -40.06 30.82
C GLY A 13 22.11 -39.47 29.69
N PRO A 14 22.68 -39.19 28.51
CA PRO A 14 21.98 -38.50 27.43
C PRO A 14 20.93 -39.40 26.76
N LYS A 15 19.71 -38.87 26.63
CA LYS A 15 18.60 -39.51 25.93
C LYS A 15 18.88 -39.61 24.44
N ASP A 16 18.98 -40.85 23.99
CA ASP A 16 18.59 -41.41 22.69
C ASP A 16 18.45 -40.44 21.50
N VAL A 17 19.52 -40.39 20.70
CA VAL A 17 19.49 -39.93 19.31
C VAL A 17 18.76 -40.99 18.50
N GLN A 18 17.48 -40.76 18.22
CA GLN A 18 16.68 -41.62 17.35
C GLN A 18 17.15 -41.46 15.90
N ALA A 19 17.95 -42.42 15.43
CA ALA A 19 18.38 -42.51 14.04
C ALA A 19 17.16 -42.72 13.13
N CYS A 20 16.90 -41.76 12.26
CA CYS A 20 15.91 -41.87 11.19
C CYS A 20 16.41 -42.87 10.13
N ASN A 21 16.00 -44.13 10.25
CA ASN A 21 16.17 -45.12 9.20
C ASN A 21 15.22 -44.79 8.05
N ASN A 22 15.71 -44.05 7.06
CA ASN A 22 15.02 -43.81 5.80
C ASN A 22 15.10 -45.07 4.92
N THR A 23 14.28 -46.08 5.21
CA THR A 23 14.02 -47.17 4.26
C THR A 23 13.02 -46.66 3.23
N SER A 24 13.53 -46.02 2.18
CA SER A 24 12.73 -45.63 1.02
C SER A 24 12.29 -46.90 0.29
N THR A 25 11.08 -47.39 0.56
CA THR A 25 10.47 -48.48 -0.19
C THR A 25 10.23 -48.00 -1.62
N ARG A 26 11.04 -48.50 -2.55
CA ARG A 26 10.88 -48.31 -3.99
C ARG A 26 9.51 -48.84 -4.39
N ILE A 27 8.60 -47.95 -4.78
CA ILE A 27 7.28 -48.33 -5.29
C ILE A 27 7.47 -48.81 -6.74
N ASP A 28 7.08 -50.04 -7.04
CA ASP A 28 7.05 -50.56 -8.41
C ASP A 28 5.79 -50.07 -9.12
N LEU A 29 5.95 -49.13 -10.07
CA LEU A 29 4.84 -48.49 -10.78
C LEU A 29 4.05 -49.42 -11.73
N ALA A 30 4.55 -50.64 -11.98
CA ALA A 30 3.94 -51.58 -12.91
C ALA A 30 2.66 -52.25 -12.38
N ASN A 31 2.34 -52.11 -11.07
CA ASN A 31 1.26 -52.85 -10.42
C ASN A 31 0.18 -51.95 -9.75
N ILE A 32 0.09 -50.68 -10.18
CA ILE A 32 -0.80 -49.67 -9.56
C ILE A 32 -2.27 -49.76 -10.04
N ALA A 33 -2.57 -50.59 -11.05
CA ALA A 33 -3.87 -50.58 -11.72
C ALA A 33 -5.09 -50.90 -10.82
N ASP A 34 -4.91 -51.64 -9.73
CA ASP A 34 -6.02 -52.11 -8.86
C ASP A 34 -5.90 -51.68 -7.39
N VAL A 35 -5.07 -50.68 -7.07
CA VAL A 35 -5.01 -50.16 -5.69
C VAL A 35 -6.08 -49.07 -5.51
N PRO A 36 -7.06 -49.24 -4.60
CA PRO A 36 -8.04 -48.21 -4.31
C PRO A 36 -7.32 -46.98 -3.74
N TYR A 37 -7.25 -45.92 -4.54
CA TYR A 37 -6.74 -44.63 -4.11
C TYR A 37 -7.88 -43.76 -3.62
N TYR A 38 -7.64 -43.03 -2.53
CA TYR A 38 -8.54 -41.99 -2.04
C TYR A 38 -7.79 -40.67 -2.04
N VAL A 39 -8.49 -39.60 -2.41
CA VAL A 39 -7.95 -38.24 -2.41
C VAL A 39 -8.16 -37.66 -1.02
N GLU A 40 -7.09 -37.61 -0.22
CA GLU A 40 -7.09 -36.93 1.06
C GLU A 40 -6.88 -35.42 0.83
N LYS A 41 -7.84 -34.59 1.28
CA LYS A 41 -7.66 -33.13 1.30
C LYS A 41 -6.64 -32.77 2.38
N ARG A 42 -5.36 -32.71 2.02
CA ARG A 42 -4.33 -32.10 2.87
C ARG A 42 -4.34 -30.59 2.71
N TYR A 43 -4.63 -29.90 3.79
CA TYR A 43 -4.29 -28.48 3.91
C TYR A 43 -2.77 -28.38 4.00
N VAL A 44 -2.15 -27.68 3.05
CA VAL A 44 -0.76 -27.24 3.20
C VAL A 44 -0.76 -26.31 4.40
N ARG A 45 -0.14 -26.75 5.50
CA ARG A 45 0.14 -25.88 6.63
C ARG A 45 0.94 -24.72 6.05
N ALA A 46 0.34 -23.53 5.98
CA ALA A 46 1.08 -22.33 5.72
C ALA A 46 2.27 -22.36 6.68
N VAL A 47 3.48 -22.19 6.15
CA VAL A 47 4.63 -21.91 6.99
C VAL A 47 4.31 -20.58 7.64
N ASP A 48 3.77 -20.69 8.83
CA ASP A 48 3.40 -19.60 9.71
C ASP A 48 4.71 -18.99 10.19
N ASN A 49 5.30 -18.15 9.35
CA ASN A 49 6.24 -17.15 9.81
C ASN A 49 5.40 -16.25 10.72
N GLY A 50 5.51 -16.45 12.04
CA GLY A 50 4.64 -15.96 13.09
C GLY A 50 4.58 -14.44 13.29
N GLU A 51 4.33 -13.70 12.22
CA GLU A 51 3.83 -12.34 12.22
C GLU A 51 2.46 -12.32 11.51
N GLU A 52 1.56 -13.21 11.94
CA GLU A 52 0.13 -12.97 11.74
C GLU A 52 -0.23 -11.79 12.65
N PHE A 53 -0.16 -10.57 12.11
CA PHE A 53 -0.65 -9.38 12.79
C PHE A 53 -2.13 -9.62 13.11
N GLN A 54 -2.43 -9.85 14.38
CA GLN A 54 -3.78 -10.04 14.88
C GLN A 54 -4.49 -8.68 14.81
N TYR A 55 -5.19 -8.45 13.70
CA TYR A 55 -6.02 -7.25 13.51
C TYR A 55 -7.28 -7.39 14.37
N GLU A 56 -7.49 -6.42 15.26
CA GLU A 56 -8.76 -6.25 15.95
C GLU A 56 -9.84 -5.91 14.91
N GLU A 57 -10.86 -6.75 14.79
CA GLU A 57 -11.99 -6.54 13.90
C GLU A 57 -12.78 -5.33 14.40
N VAL A 58 -12.56 -4.17 13.76
CA VAL A 58 -13.40 -2.99 13.98
C VAL A 58 -14.73 -3.25 13.27
N PRO A 59 -15.89 -3.10 13.96
CA PRO A 59 -17.20 -3.22 13.34
C PRO A 59 -17.28 -2.31 12.11
N ILE A 60 -17.52 -2.92 10.95
CA ILE A 60 -17.78 -2.21 9.71
C ILE A 60 -19.17 -1.60 9.88
N GLU A 61 -19.24 -0.31 10.23
CA GLU A 61 -20.46 0.45 9.98
C GLU A 61 -20.72 0.34 8.46
N GLU A 62 -21.84 -0.28 8.09
CA GLU A 62 -22.30 -0.51 6.71
C GLU A 62 -22.54 0.82 5.98
N PHE A 63 -21.46 1.47 5.56
CA PHE A 63 -21.47 2.47 4.51
C PHE A 63 -20.75 1.87 3.30
N TYR A 64 -21.37 0.85 2.70
CA TYR A 64 -21.05 0.46 1.34
C TYR A 64 -21.82 1.40 0.42
N ASP A 65 -21.16 2.46 -0.03
CA ASP A 65 -21.64 3.21 -1.18
C ASP A 65 -21.63 2.29 -2.41
N ASP A 66 -22.75 2.29 -3.10
CA ASP A 66 -23.15 1.41 -4.19
C ASP A 66 -22.42 1.76 -5.50
N ASP A 67 -21.09 1.84 -5.48
CA ASP A 67 -20.28 2.06 -6.69
C ASP A 67 -20.14 0.74 -7.47
N LYS A 68 -21.26 0.25 -7.99
CA LYS A 68 -21.38 -0.99 -8.79
C LYS A 68 -20.67 -0.93 -10.13
N GLU A 69 -20.21 0.23 -10.58
CA GLU A 69 -19.72 0.43 -11.94
C GLU A 69 -18.26 -0.01 -12.16
N ASP A 70 -17.45 -0.15 -11.09
CA ASP A 70 -16.06 -0.66 -11.16
C ASP A 70 -15.92 -2.14 -10.74
N THR A 71 -17.05 -2.86 -10.63
CA THR A 71 -17.07 -4.24 -10.14
C THR A 71 -16.33 -5.19 -11.10
N LEU A 72 -15.56 -6.14 -10.53
CA LEU A 72 -14.89 -7.27 -11.21
C LEU A 72 -15.75 -7.94 -12.30
N ASP A 73 -17.07 -7.94 -12.14
CA ASP A 73 -18.06 -8.47 -13.10
C ASP A 73 -18.10 -7.72 -14.44
N ALA A 74 -17.91 -6.40 -14.44
CA ALA A 74 -17.82 -5.59 -15.66
C ALA A 74 -16.54 -5.94 -16.45
N LEU A 75 -15.43 -6.13 -15.74
CA LEU A 75 -14.16 -6.57 -16.35
C LEU A 75 -14.26 -8.00 -16.90
N ILE A 76 -14.92 -8.92 -16.18
CA ILE A 76 -15.15 -10.30 -16.64
C ILE A 76 -16.03 -10.35 -17.89
N ARG A 77 -17.06 -9.49 -18.00
CA ARG A 77 -17.88 -9.38 -19.22
C ARG A 77 -17.04 -8.92 -20.41
N ASN A 78 -16.27 -7.84 -20.25
CA ASN A 78 -15.45 -7.29 -21.33
C ASN A 78 -14.39 -8.29 -21.83
N VAL A 79 -13.76 -9.06 -20.93
CA VAL A 79 -12.80 -10.12 -21.31
C VAL A 79 -13.48 -11.26 -22.06
N LYS A 80 -14.68 -11.69 -21.64
CA LYS A 80 -15.44 -12.74 -22.33
C LYS A 80 -15.88 -12.30 -23.72
N ASP A 81 -16.25 -11.03 -23.90
CA ASP A 81 -16.68 -10.52 -25.19
C ASP A 81 -15.50 -10.34 -26.17
N GLN A 82 -14.32 -9.91 -25.70
CA GLN A 82 -13.08 -9.94 -26.51
C GLN A 82 -12.67 -11.36 -26.94
N GLN A 83 -12.82 -12.35 -26.06
CA GLN A 83 -12.50 -13.75 -26.40
C GLN A 83 -13.46 -14.31 -27.47
N ARG A 84 -14.74 -13.93 -27.43
CA ARG A 84 -15.72 -14.31 -28.47
C ARG A 84 -15.40 -13.68 -29.82
N GLU A 85 -15.05 -12.40 -29.83
CA GLU A 85 -14.70 -11.67 -31.06
C GLU A 85 -13.43 -12.24 -31.73
N SER A 86 -12.46 -12.68 -30.91
CA SER A 86 -11.24 -13.36 -31.39
C SER A 86 -11.50 -14.76 -31.98
N GLN A 87 -12.55 -15.47 -31.54
CA GLN A 87 -12.93 -16.77 -32.11
C GLN A 87 -13.68 -16.67 -33.44
N VAL A 88 -14.40 -15.57 -33.70
CA VAL A 88 -15.09 -15.37 -34.98
C VAL A 88 -14.11 -15.07 -36.13
N ILE A 89 -12.99 -14.41 -35.83
CA ILE A 89 -11.95 -14.08 -36.83
C ILE A 89 -11.12 -15.33 -37.22
N THR A 90 -10.91 -16.27 -36.29
CA THR A 90 -10.09 -17.48 -36.53
C THR A 90 -10.82 -18.59 -37.29
N THR A 91 -12.16 -18.58 -37.31
CA THR A 91 -12.97 -19.58 -38.03
C THR A 91 -13.18 -19.26 -39.51
N SER A 92 -12.84 -18.04 -39.97
CA SER A 92 -13.09 -17.59 -41.34
C SER A 92 -11.90 -17.71 -42.31
N THR A 93 -10.74 -18.23 -41.87
CA THR A 93 -9.53 -18.29 -42.73
C THR A 93 -8.84 -19.65 -42.83
N SER A 94 -9.38 -20.75 -42.27
CA SER A 94 -8.77 -22.07 -42.43
C SER A 94 -9.20 -22.77 -43.74
N ALA A 95 -8.89 -22.18 -44.88
CA ALA A 95 -8.82 -22.91 -46.13
C ALA A 95 -7.58 -23.84 -46.07
N THR A 96 -7.83 -25.10 -45.75
CA THR A 96 -6.81 -26.16 -45.68
C THR A 96 -6.31 -26.48 -47.08
N VAL A 97 -5.11 -25.98 -47.40
CA VAL A 97 -4.35 -26.44 -48.57
C VAL A 97 -3.88 -27.88 -48.25
N PRO A 98 -4.09 -28.87 -49.12
CA PRO A 98 -3.61 -30.22 -48.89
C PRO A 98 -2.08 -30.19 -48.87
N ARG A 99 -1.50 -30.33 -47.68
CA ARG A 99 -0.06 -30.39 -47.47
C ARG A 99 0.41 -31.71 -48.08
N GLY A 100 1.23 -31.62 -49.13
CA GLY A 100 1.78 -32.78 -49.81
C GLY A 100 2.39 -33.76 -48.81
N THR A 101 1.96 -35.02 -48.88
CA THR A 101 2.49 -36.09 -48.04
C THR A 101 3.93 -36.36 -48.46
N LEU A 102 4.87 -35.96 -47.60
CA LEU A 102 6.29 -36.25 -47.78
C LEU A 102 6.49 -37.76 -47.60
N THR A 103 6.63 -38.50 -48.70
CA THR A 103 7.03 -39.90 -48.62
C THR A 103 8.48 -39.92 -48.16
N THR A 104 8.74 -40.30 -46.91
CA THR A 104 10.11 -40.50 -46.41
C THR A 104 10.70 -41.68 -47.15
N GLN A 105 11.51 -41.41 -48.18
CA GLN A 105 12.36 -42.45 -48.73
C GLN A 105 13.36 -42.87 -47.65
N PRO A 106 13.60 -44.17 -47.49
CA PRO A 106 14.59 -44.65 -46.55
C PRO A 106 15.97 -44.09 -46.95
N GLU A 107 16.62 -43.42 -46.01
CA GLU A 107 17.94 -42.82 -46.24
C GLU A 107 18.95 -43.94 -46.54
N ALA A 108 19.70 -43.76 -47.63
CA ALA A 108 20.76 -44.69 -48.02
C ALA A 108 21.89 -44.61 -46.99
N VAL A 109 22.52 -45.74 -46.69
CA VAL A 109 23.58 -45.81 -45.67
C VAL A 109 24.74 -44.84 -45.94
N ASP A 110 25.04 -44.54 -47.20
CA ASP A 110 26.08 -43.58 -47.55
C ASP A 110 25.69 -42.11 -47.30
N ASP A 111 24.40 -41.75 -47.40
CA ASP A 111 23.90 -40.44 -46.96
C ASP A 111 23.97 -40.29 -45.45
N PHE A 112 23.68 -41.35 -44.70
CA PHE A 112 23.84 -41.35 -43.24
C PHE A 112 25.27 -41.13 -42.81
N VAL A 113 26.22 -41.84 -43.41
CA VAL A 113 27.65 -41.67 -43.09
C VAL A 113 28.08 -40.23 -43.42
N ARG A 114 27.57 -39.66 -44.51
CA ARG A 114 27.80 -38.25 -44.84
C ARG A 114 27.24 -37.34 -43.74
N ASN A 115 25.96 -37.45 -43.43
CA ASN A 115 25.28 -36.65 -42.42
C ASN A 115 25.91 -36.79 -41.03
N PHE A 116 26.33 -38.01 -40.66
CA PHE A 116 27.03 -38.30 -39.41
C PHE A 116 28.37 -37.58 -39.33
N LEU A 117 29.23 -37.70 -40.34
CA LEU A 117 30.55 -37.06 -40.34
C LEU A 117 30.43 -35.52 -40.36
N VAL A 118 29.40 -34.97 -41.01
CA VAL A 118 29.09 -33.52 -40.91
C VAL A 118 28.66 -33.16 -39.50
N ARG A 119 27.72 -33.90 -38.92
CA ARG A 119 27.18 -33.65 -37.56
C ARG A 119 28.27 -33.73 -36.49
N MET A 120 29.21 -34.66 -36.63
CA MET A 120 30.36 -34.82 -35.74
C MET A 120 31.52 -33.86 -36.06
N GLY A 121 31.40 -33.01 -37.08
CA GLY A 121 32.43 -32.02 -37.44
C GLY A 121 33.69 -32.58 -38.10
N MET A 122 33.66 -33.84 -38.58
CA MET A 122 34.81 -34.56 -39.15
C MET A 122 35.04 -34.23 -40.63
N LYS A 123 35.34 -32.96 -40.93
CA LYS A 123 35.42 -32.44 -42.31
C LYS A 123 36.50 -33.10 -43.19
N LYS A 124 37.68 -33.40 -42.63
CA LYS A 124 38.78 -34.07 -43.36
C LYS A 124 38.41 -35.51 -43.73
N THR A 125 37.82 -36.25 -42.78
CA THR A 125 37.34 -37.62 -42.98
C THR A 125 36.21 -37.65 -44.00
N MET A 126 35.30 -36.67 -43.97
CA MET A 126 34.27 -36.51 -44.99
C MET A 126 34.86 -36.34 -46.38
N GLN A 127 35.84 -35.44 -46.55
CA GLN A 127 36.46 -35.19 -47.86
C GLN A 127 37.15 -36.43 -48.40
N GLN A 128 37.91 -37.14 -47.55
CA GLN A 128 38.56 -38.38 -47.94
C GLN A 128 37.53 -39.47 -48.31
N PHE A 129 36.48 -39.61 -47.51
CA PHE A 129 35.38 -40.53 -47.78
C PHE A 129 34.69 -40.22 -49.11
N GLN A 130 34.40 -38.96 -49.42
CA GLN A 130 33.80 -38.56 -50.70
C GLN A 130 34.69 -38.90 -51.90
N ILE A 131 35.99 -38.64 -51.79
CA ILE A 131 36.97 -38.95 -52.84
C ILE A 131 37.05 -40.46 -53.07
N GLU A 132 37.18 -41.25 -52.00
CA GLU A 132 37.27 -42.71 -52.09
C GLU A 132 35.96 -43.32 -52.61
N TRP A 133 34.83 -42.85 -52.12
CA TRP A 133 33.50 -43.28 -52.57
C TRP A 133 33.28 -42.99 -54.05
N HIS A 134 33.62 -41.79 -54.53
CA HIS A 134 33.51 -41.42 -55.94
C HIS A 134 34.42 -42.29 -56.83
N ASN A 135 35.66 -42.52 -56.40
CA ASN A 135 36.61 -43.36 -57.14
C ASN A 135 36.16 -44.82 -57.21
N LEU A 136 35.62 -45.37 -56.11
CA LEU A 136 35.14 -46.75 -56.03
C LEU A 136 33.81 -46.96 -56.77
N SER A 137 32.93 -45.95 -56.79
CA SER A 137 31.71 -45.95 -57.59
C SER A 137 32.01 -45.84 -59.08
N SER A 138 32.94 -44.96 -59.49
CA SER A 138 33.29 -44.75 -60.90
C SER A 138 34.05 -45.94 -61.51
N SER A 139 34.78 -46.68 -60.69
CA SER A 139 35.47 -47.91 -61.09
C SER A 139 34.57 -49.15 -61.07
N GLY A 140 33.27 -49.01 -60.74
CA GLY A 140 32.29 -50.09 -60.73
C GLY A 140 32.52 -51.15 -59.63
N ARG A 141 33.42 -50.89 -58.68
CA ARG A 141 33.72 -51.77 -57.54
C ARG A 141 32.65 -51.72 -56.45
N ILE A 142 31.94 -50.60 -56.36
CA ILE A 142 30.77 -50.44 -55.50
C ILE A 142 29.55 -50.27 -56.40
N LYS A 143 28.55 -51.13 -56.22
CA LYS A 143 27.24 -50.95 -56.82
C LYS A 143 26.43 -50.02 -55.92
N THR A 144 26.31 -48.76 -56.32
CA THR A 144 25.55 -47.73 -55.59
C THR A 144 24.11 -48.14 -55.31
N ASN A 145 23.52 -48.98 -56.17
CA ASN A 145 22.15 -49.51 -56.03
C ASN A 145 22.02 -50.66 -55.00
N GLU A 146 23.13 -51.21 -54.50
CA GLU A 146 23.15 -52.26 -53.45
C GLU A 146 23.54 -51.69 -52.08
N CYS A 147 23.77 -50.38 -51.97
CA CYS A 147 23.96 -49.72 -50.68
C CYS A 147 22.63 -49.83 -49.91
N GLY A 148 22.63 -50.63 -48.84
CA GLY A 148 21.42 -50.90 -48.06
C GLY A 148 20.79 -49.63 -47.49
N TYR A 149 19.54 -49.76 -47.05
CA TYR A 149 18.82 -48.71 -46.34
C TYR A 149 19.12 -48.75 -44.84
N LEU A 150 19.08 -47.59 -44.20
CA LEU A 150 19.23 -47.51 -42.75
C LEU A 150 18.14 -48.29 -41.99
N PRO A 151 18.47 -48.90 -40.84
CA PRO A 151 17.48 -49.46 -39.93
C PRO A 151 16.57 -48.37 -39.34
N ASP A 152 15.26 -48.64 -39.34
CA ASP A 152 14.21 -47.74 -38.83
C ASP A 152 14.44 -47.25 -37.38
N VAL A 153 15.11 -48.05 -36.57
CA VAL A 153 15.44 -47.74 -35.16
C VAL A 153 16.29 -46.46 -35.04
N VAL A 154 17.21 -46.21 -35.97
CA VAL A 154 18.09 -45.00 -35.92
C VAL A 154 17.27 -43.75 -36.18
N LYS A 155 16.38 -43.79 -37.17
CA LYS A 155 15.45 -42.71 -37.47
C LYS A 155 14.49 -42.46 -36.30
N HIS A 156 13.96 -43.53 -35.72
CA HIS A 156 13.10 -43.42 -34.55
C HIS A 156 13.83 -42.75 -33.37
N ASN A 157 15.08 -43.10 -33.11
CA ASN A 157 15.88 -42.45 -32.06
C ASN A 157 16.14 -40.97 -32.33
N GLU A 158 16.34 -40.58 -33.59
CA GLU A 158 16.47 -39.17 -33.98
C GLU A 158 15.15 -38.41 -33.75
N GLU A 159 14.02 -38.96 -34.20
CA GLU A 159 12.69 -38.39 -33.94
C GLU A 159 12.38 -38.28 -32.44
N LEU A 160 12.76 -39.27 -31.63
CA LEU A 160 12.62 -39.22 -30.18
C LEU A 160 13.50 -38.12 -29.57
N SER A 161 14.73 -37.97 -30.05
CA SER A 161 15.66 -36.94 -29.58
C SER A 161 15.14 -35.54 -29.90
N GLU A 162 14.57 -35.34 -31.08
CA GLU A 162 13.93 -34.08 -31.46
C GLU A 162 12.69 -33.78 -30.59
N LYS A 163 11.84 -34.78 -30.36
CA LYS A 163 10.68 -34.66 -29.46
C LYS A 163 11.10 -34.33 -28.04
N MET A 164 12.14 -35.00 -27.53
CA MET A 164 12.70 -34.73 -26.20
C MET A 164 13.18 -33.30 -26.09
N LYS A 165 13.96 -32.81 -27.07
CA LYS A 165 14.44 -31.42 -27.10
C LYS A 165 13.29 -30.41 -27.17
N LEU A 166 12.24 -30.71 -27.93
CA LEU A 166 11.05 -29.85 -28.02
C LEU A 166 10.33 -29.79 -26.68
N LEU A 167 10.09 -30.94 -26.04
CA LEU A 167 9.47 -31.03 -24.72
C LEU A 167 10.29 -30.32 -23.65
N GLU A 168 11.61 -30.46 -23.65
CA GLU A 168 12.51 -29.73 -22.75
C GLU A 168 12.35 -28.21 -22.94
N SER A 169 12.35 -27.74 -24.18
CA SER A 169 12.17 -26.31 -24.48
C SER A 169 10.80 -25.77 -24.04
N GLU A 170 9.77 -26.61 -24.13
CA GLU A 170 8.41 -26.28 -23.73
C GLU A 170 8.27 -26.25 -22.20
N VAL A 171 8.86 -27.21 -21.49
CA VAL A 171 8.95 -27.21 -20.03
C VAL A 171 9.67 -25.96 -19.54
N ASP A 172 10.79 -25.58 -20.16
CA ASP A 172 11.51 -24.35 -19.81
C ASP A 172 10.68 -23.09 -20.07
N ARG A 173 9.91 -23.06 -21.16
CA ARG A 173 8.99 -21.95 -21.46
C ARG A 173 7.91 -21.85 -20.39
N TYR A 174 7.28 -22.96 -20.01
CA TYR A 174 6.27 -22.99 -18.97
C TYR A 174 6.83 -22.63 -17.60
N ARG A 175 8.03 -23.12 -17.26
CA ARG A 175 8.72 -22.77 -16.02
C ARG A 175 8.97 -21.27 -15.92
N LYS A 176 9.46 -20.63 -16.99
CA LYS A 176 9.67 -19.18 -17.02
C LYS A 176 8.36 -18.40 -16.91
N SER A 177 7.30 -18.87 -17.58
CA SER A 177 5.98 -18.25 -17.46
C SER A 177 5.41 -18.36 -16.05
N ALA A 178 5.56 -19.52 -15.42
CA ALA A 178 5.10 -19.77 -14.06
C ALA A 178 5.86 -18.91 -13.04
N GLU A 179 7.19 -18.75 -13.19
CA GLU A 179 7.97 -17.89 -12.30
C GLU A 179 7.53 -16.41 -12.43
N LYS A 180 7.34 -15.91 -13.65
CA LYS A 180 6.82 -14.54 -13.86
C LYS A 180 5.45 -14.34 -13.22
N ALA A 181 4.53 -15.28 -13.42
CA ALA A 181 3.21 -15.23 -12.80
C ALA A 181 3.29 -15.26 -11.27
N ARG A 182 4.24 -16.04 -10.71
CA ARG A 182 4.49 -16.09 -9.26
C ARG A 182 5.02 -14.75 -8.73
N GLU A 183 5.97 -14.13 -9.42
CA GLU A 183 6.52 -12.82 -9.07
C GLU A 183 5.44 -11.73 -9.09
N GLU A 184 4.63 -11.68 -10.16
CA GLU A 184 3.50 -10.76 -10.28
C GLU A 184 2.46 -10.98 -9.19
N PHE A 185 2.11 -12.24 -8.89
CA PHE A 185 1.19 -12.57 -7.81
C PHE A 185 1.69 -12.09 -6.45
N VAL A 186 2.99 -12.26 -6.15
CA VAL A 186 3.59 -11.75 -4.90
C VAL A 186 3.51 -10.23 -4.85
N LYS A 187 3.75 -9.54 -5.97
CA LYS A 187 3.63 -8.08 -6.05
C LYS A 187 2.19 -7.61 -5.80
N MET A 188 1.21 -8.22 -6.47
CA MET A 188 -0.20 -7.87 -6.30
C MET A 188 -0.71 -8.17 -4.89
N LYS A 189 -0.24 -9.27 -4.29
CA LYS A 189 -0.55 -9.60 -2.89
C LYS A 189 -0.03 -8.50 -1.95
N LYS A 190 1.22 -8.07 -2.12
CA LYS A 190 1.80 -6.98 -1.32
C LYS A 190 1.03 -5.66 -1.47
N GLU A 191 0.64 -5.31 -2.69
CA GLU A 191 -0.14 -4.09 -2.95
C GLU A 191 -1.52 -4.15 -2.28
N ARG A 192 -2.23 -5.28 -2.42
CA ARG A 192 -3.49 -5.54 -1.74
C ARG A 192 -3.34 -5.43 -0.22
N ASP A 193 -2.29 -6.04 0.35
CA ASP A 193 -2.03 -6.03 1.79
C ASP A 193 -1.68 -4.61 2.27
N TYR A 194 -0.93 -3.86 1.47
CA TYR A 194 -0.63 -2.44 1.71
C TYR A 194 -1.92 -1.60 1.75
N HIS A 195 -2.80 -1.75 0.75
CA HIS A 195 -4.08 -1.04 0.74
C HIS A 195 -4.95 -1.40 1.93
N ARG A 196 -5.04 -2.70 2.28
CA ARG A 196 -5.81 -3.16 3.44
C ARG A 196 -5.27 -2.58 4.74
N GLN A 197 -3.96 -2.63 4.94
CA GLN A 197 -3.32 -2.05 6.12
C GLN A 197 -3.52 -0.53 6.18
N HIS A 198 -3.38 0.16 5.05
CA HIS A 198 -3.55 1.60 4.98
C HIS A 198 -4.99 2.04 5.25
N HIS A 199 -5.97 1.34 4.68
CA HIS A 199 -7.38 1.56 4.94
C HIS A 199 -7.70 1.36 6.43
N ASN A 200 -7.20 0.27 7.03
CA ASN A 200 -7.38 0.01 8.46
C ASN A 200 -6.78 1.13 9.34
N ARG A 201 -5.57 1.59 9.00
CA ARG A 201 -4.92 2.72 9.70
C ARG A 201 -5.76 4.00 9.60
N ILE A 202 -6.22 4.35 8.39
CA ILE A 202 -7.08 5.53 8.18
C ILE A 202 -8.39 5.40 8.95
N ALA A 203 -9.01 4.22 8.95
CA ALA A 203 -10.25 3.99 9.69
C ALA A 203 -10.05 4.19 11.21
N GLN A 204 -8.92 3.72 11.76
CA GLN A 204 -8.56 3.98 13.16
C GLN A 204 -8.36 5.47 13.43
N GLU A 205 -7.61 6.18 12.57
CA GLU A 205 -7.40 7.63 12.69
C GLU A 205 -8.70 8.42 12.61
N LYS A 206 -9.59 8.05 11.67
CA LYS A 206 -10.94 8.60 11.55
C LYS A 206 -11.73 8.39 12.84
N ASN A 207 -11.74 7.17 13.38
CA ASN A 207 -12.48 6.84 14.61
C ASN A 207 -11.95 7.61 15.83
N ASN A 208 -10.63 7.77 15.93
CA ASN A 208 -10.01 8.60 16.96
C ASN A 208 -10.46 10.06 16.82
N LEU A 209 -10.41 10.63 15.61
CA LEU A 209 -10.85 12.01 15.37
C LEU A 209 -12.34 12.20 15.67
N VAL A 210 -13.19 11.25 15.26
CA VAL A 210 -14.62 11.26 15.59
C VAL A 210 -14.83 11.29 17.11
N THR A 211 -14.05 10.51 17.86
CA THR A 211 -14.11 10.50 19.32
C THR A 211 -13.69 11.84 19.92
N PHE A 212 -12.62 12.45 19.41
CA PHE A 212 -12.20 13.79 19.84
C PHE A 212 -13.25 14.86 19.54
N VAL A 213 -13.87 14.83 18.36
CA VAL A 213 -14.96 15.74 17.99
C VAL A 213 -16.16 15.57 18.93
N LYS A 214 -16.56 14.33 19.25
CA LYS A 214 -17.64 14.06 20.21
C LYS A 214 -17.32 14.64 21.59
N ARG A 215 -16.09 14.42 22.09
CA ARG A 215 -15.64 14.96 23.37
C ARG A 215 -15.62 16.49 23.38
N LEU A 216 -15.17 17.11 22.29
CA LEU A 216 -15.13 18.57 22.17
C LEU A 216 -16.55 19.17 22.15
N LYS A 217 -17.46 18.58 21.38
CA LYS A 217 -18.88 18.97 21.37
C LYS A 217 -19.51 18.88 22.76
N PHE A 218 -19.24 17.80 23.48
CA PHE A 218 -19.71 17.62 24.86
C PHE A 218 -19.18 18.73 25.79
N HIS A 219 -17.90 19.08 25.69
CA HIS A 219 -17.30 20.14 26.51
C HIS A 219 -17.87 21.53 26.17
N LEU A 220 -18.09 21.82 24.89
CA LEU A 220 -18.74 23.07 24.45
C LEU A 220 -20.18 23.17 24.95
N SER A 221 -20.95 22.07 24.88
CA SER A 221 -22.30 22.00 25.45
C SER A 221 -22.30 22.20 26.97
N THR A 222 -21.21 21.84 27.66
CA THR A 222 -21.06 22.09 29.11
C THR A 222 -20.77 23.56 29.41
N PHE A 223 -20.05 24.27 28.53
CA PHE A 223 -19.74 25.68 28.73
C PHE A 223 -20.91 26.63 28.41
N GLU A 224 -21.81 26.25 27.51
CA GLU A 224 -22.99 27.05 27.17
C GLU A 224 -23.79 27.49 28.42
N PRO A 225 -24.25 26.60 29.32
CA PRO A 225 -25.00 27.01 30.51
C PRO A 225 -24.15 27.84 31.48
N GLN A 226 -22.84 27.63 31.54
CA GLN A 226 -21.94 28.42 32.39
C GLN A 226 -21.80 29.86 31.89
N LEU A 227 -21.77 30.06 30.57
CA LEU A 227 -21.77 31.38 29.95
C LEU A 227 -23.11 32.09 30.15
N ASP A 228 -24.22 31.36 30.00
CA ASP A 228 -25.56 31.90 30.25
C ASP A 228 -25.76 32.31 31.72
N GLU A 229 -25.26 31.51 32.67
CA GLU A 229 -25.28 31.86 34.08
C GLU A 229 -24.47 33.13 34.35
N LEU A 230 -23.27 33.23 33.78
CA LEU A 230 -22.41 34.40 33.93
C LEU A 230 -23.05 35.65 33.31
N LYS A 231 -23.71 35.51 32.16
CA LYS A 231 -24.48 36.58 31.51
C LYS A 231 -25.65 37.02 32.38
N SER A 232 -26.42 36.08 32.94
CA SER A 232 -27.52 36.39 33.86
C SER A 232 -27.04 37.14 35.11
N LYS A 233 -25.89 36.74 35.67
CA LYS A 233 -25.27 37.45 36.81
C LYS A 233 -24.83 38.86 36.42
N TYR A 234 -24.23 39.03 35.25
CA TYR A 234 -23.86 40.35 34.73
C TYR A 234 -25.07 41.26 34.54
N ASP A 235 -26.13 40.77 33.89
CA ASP A 235 -27.37 41.52 33.67
C ASP A 235 -28.05 41.86 35.01
N GLY A 236 -27.97 40.97 36.00
CA GLY A 236 -28.38 41.24 37.39
C GLY A 236 -27.59 42.39 38.02
N ALA A 237 -26.24 42.31 38.00
CA ALA A 237 -25.37 43.33 38.56
C ALA A 237 -25.55 44.70 37.87
N VAL A 238 -25.81 44.72 36.57
CA VAL A 238 -26.11 45.96 35.83
C VAL A 238 -27.44 46.56 36.29
N ARG A 239 -28.47 45.74 36.49
CA ARG A 239 -29.77 46.20 37.03
C ARG A 239 -29.64 46.72 38.46
N GLU A 240 -28.95 46.00 39.33
CA GLU A 240 -28.69 46.45 40.71
C GLU A 240 -27.90 47.76 40.74
N LYS A 241 -26.83 47.87 39.94
CA LYS A 241 -26.05 49.11 39.80
C LYS A 241 -26.94 50.29 39.38
N MET A 242 -27.91 50.07 38.51
CA MET A 242 -28.87 51.09 38.08
C MET A 242 -29.76 51.53 39.25
N VAL A 243 -30.31 50.57 40.02
CA VAL A 243 -31.12 50.87 41.21
C VAL A 243 -30.31 51.64 42.26
N TYR A 244 -29.10 51.19 42.58
CA TYR A 244 -28.20 51.90 43.49
C TYR A 244 -27.90 53.33 43.03
N LYS A 245 -27.73 53.54 41.72
CA LYS A 245 -27.50 54.87 41.17
C LYS A 245 -28.72 55.77 41.38
N LEU A 246 -29.94 55.26 41.14
CA LEU A 246 -31.18 56.00 41.37
C LEU A 246 -31.40 56.31 42.86
N GLU A 247 -31.14 55.36 43.75
CA GLU A 247 -31.22 55.58 45.20
C GLU A 247 -30.20 56.62 45.69
N LYS A 248 -28.97 56.55 45.18
CA LYS A 248 -27.95 57.56 45.43
C LYS A 248 -28.39 58.93 44.93
N GLU A 249 -28.93 59.02 43.71
CA GLU A 249 -29.47 60.27 43.16
C GLU A 249 -30.60 60.82 44.03
N LYS A 250 -31.51 59.96 44.51
CA LYS A 250 -32.58 60.35 45.44
C LYS A 250 -32.03 60.91 46.76
N LEU A 251 -31.12 60.20 47.42
CA LEU A 251 -30.50 60.66 48.67
C LEU A 251 -29.66 61.93 48.47
N GLN A 252 -28.98 62.05 47.32
CA GLN A 252 -28.22 63.23 46.98
C GLN A 252 -29.14 64.43 46.72
N ASN A 253 -30.31 64.22 46.11
CA ASN A 253 -31.34 65.25 45.96
C ASN A 253 -31.91 65.68 47.32
N GLU A 254 -32.18 64.74 48.22
CA GLU A 254 -32.61 65.04 49.60
C GLU A 254 -31.53 65.82 50.38
N LEU A 255 -30.26 65.41 50.29
CA LEU A 255 -29.13 66.12 50.90
C LEU A 255 -28.97 67.53 50.33
N ASN A 256 -29.10 67.69 49.02
CA ASN A 256 -29.02 69.01 48.37
C ASN A 256 -30.19 69.90 48.79
N ALA A 257 -31.40 69.37 48.94
CA ALA A 257 -32.55 70.11 49.45
C ALA A 257 -32.36 70.53 50.91
N LEU A 258 -31.86 69.63 51.77
CA LEU A 258 -31.48 69.93 53.16
C LEU A 258 -30.36 70.99 53.22
N LYS A 259 -29.31 70.85 52.42
CA LYS A 259 -28.21 71.82 52.33
C LYS A 259 -28.68 73.18 51.83
N LEU A 260 -29.60 73.25 50.87
CA LEU A 260 -30.21 74.50 50.42
C LEU A 260 -31.05 75.14 51.52
N GLY A 261 -31.71 74.34 52.36
CA GLY A 261 -32.42 74.78 53.57
C GLY A 261 -31.51 75.27 54.71
N THR A 262 -30.27 74.76 54.82
CA THR A 262 -29.29 75.18 55.84
C THR A 262 -28.27 76.22 55.34
N SER A 263 -28.14 76.41 54.02
CA SER A 263 -27.13 77.27 53.38
C SER A 263 -27.63 78.69 53.09
N THR A 264 -28.62 79.19 53.84
CA THR A 264 -28.76 80.64 54.08
C THR A 264 -27.80 81.16 55.15
N THR A 265 -26.94 80.31 55.73
CA THR A 265 -25.90 80.74 56.67
C THR A 265 -24.69 79.83 56.60
N LEU A 266 -23.76 80.12 55.68
CA LEU A 266 -22.31 80.24 55.90
C LEU A 266 -21.52 80.15 54.59
N GLN A 267 -20.48 80.97 54.54
CA GLN A 267 -19.71 81.38 53.39
C GLN A 267 -18.64 80.36 52.95
N ASN A 268 -18.24 80.51 51.68
CA ASN A 268 -16.88 80.57 51.12
C ASN A 268 -15.77 79.59 51.51
N SER A 269 -14.99 79.27 50.46
CA SER A 269 -13.57 78.90 50.43
C SER A 269 -13.21 77.44 50.77
N THR A 270 -12.65 76.70 49.81
CA THR A 270 -11.19 76.50 49.66
C THR A 270 -10.87 75.59 48.46
N GLU A 271 -9.82 76.02 47.74
CA GLU A 271 -8.70 75.24 47.18
C GLU A 271 -8.95 74.02 46.27
N GLY A 272 -8.34 74.10 45.09
CA GLY A 272 -8.28 73.00 44.13
C GLY A 272 -7.38 71.87 44.61
N GLU A 273 -7.99 70.84 45.17
CA GLU A 273 -7.44 69.49 45.15
C GLU A 273 -8.05 68.69 43.99
N LEU A 274 -7.17 68.11 43.18
CA LEU A 274 -7.56 67.28 42.04
C LEU A 274 -8.38 66.09 42.54
N GLY A 275 -9.61 65.96 42.04
CA GLY A 275 -10.54 64.92 42.48
C GLY A 275 -10.02 63.48 42.26
N PRO A 276 -10.58 62.48 42.96
CA PRO A 276 -10.12 61.09 42.96
C PRO A 276 -10.08 60.44 41.57
N THR A 277 -10.85 60.97 40.61
CA THR A 277 -10.84 60.55 39.21
C THR A 277 -9.55 60.95 38.48
N GLN A 278 -8.96 62.11 38.80
CA GLN A 278 -7.72 62.60 38.17
C GLN A 278 -6.48 61.84 38.69
N THR A 279 -6.46 61.49 39.97
CA THR A 279 -5.39 60.67 40.57
C THR A 279 -5.34 59.28 39.93
N LYS A 280 -6.50 58.65 39.71
CA LYS A 280 -6.61 57.33 39.10
C LYS A 280 -6.23 57.31 37.61
N LEU A 281 -6.51 58.40 36.88
CA LEU A 281 -6.07 58.59 35.49
C LEU A 281 -4.56 58.74 35.36
N ARG A 282 -3.89 59.35 36.34
CA ARG A 282 -2.42 59.47 36.37
C ARG A 282 -1.74 58.12 36.67
N GLU A 283 -2.32 57.33 37.58
CA GLU A 283 -1.86 55.96 37.88
C GLU A 283 -2.00 55.02 36.68
N LEU A 284 -3.11 55.10 35.94
CA LEU A 284 -3.30 54.31 34.73
C LEU A 284 -2.29 54.69 33.63
N ARG A 285 -1.98 55.98 33.47
CA ARG A 285 -0.99 56.47 32.51
C ARG A 285 0.41 55.95 32.84
N HIS A 286 0.83 56.00 34.10
CA HIS A 286 2.10 55.41 34.55
C HIS A 286 2.16 53.88 34.39
N LYS A 287 1.01 53.19 34.51
CA LYS A 287 0.92 51.74 34.33
C LYS A 287 1.02 51.33 32.86
N GLU A 288 0.44 52.10 31.95
CA GLU A 288 0.57 51.90 30.49
C GLU A 288 2.00 52.18 30.00
N GLU A 289 2.67 53.18 30.57
CA GLU A 289 4.06 53.53 30.23
C GLU A 289 5.04 52.42 30.64
N LYS A 290 4.83 51.80 31.82
CA LYS A 290 5.57 50.61 32.25
C LYS A 290 5.30 49.39 31.37
N LYS A 291 4.09 49.25 30.83
CA LYS A 291 3.70 48.14 29.93
C LYS A 291 4.34 48.29 28.54
N LYS A 292 4.47 49.53 28.04
CA LYS A 292 5.18 49.82 26.78
C LYS A 292 6.68 49.56 26.87
N ILE A 293 7.31 49.85 28.01
CA ILE A 293 8.74 49.56 28.24
C ILE A 293 9.00 48.04 28.26
N ALA A 294 8.11 47.24 28.87
CA ALA A 294 8.24 45.78 28.89
C ALA A 294 8.11 45.13 27.50
N ILE A 295 7.21 45.63 26.64
CA ILE A 295 7.01 45.10 25.28
C ILE A 295 8.20 45.44 24.37
N THR A 296 8.85 46.60 24.55
CA THR A 296 10.04 46.99 23.79
C THR A 296 11.28 46.16 24.17
N THR A 297 11.37 45.69 25.42
CA THR A 297 12.49 44.82 25.88
C THR A 297 12.39 43.39 25.33
N GLU A 298 11.19 42.91 24.98
CA GLU A 298 10.98 41.54 24.49
C GLU A 298 11.21 41.40 22.97
N GLN A 299 11.14 42.50 22.21
CA GLN A 299 11.43 42.50 20.76
C GLN A 299 12.94 42.57 20.41
N GLN A 300 13.83 42.78 21.39
CA GLN A 300 15.29 42.75 21.19
C GLN A 300 15.94 41.41 21.54
N ARG A 301 15.15 40.39 21.88
CA ARG A 301 15.63 39.06 22.34
C ARG A 301 15.38 37.91 21.36
N LEU A 302 15.22 38.23 20.07
CA LEU A 302 15.03 37.26 18.97
C LEU A 302 16.12 37.38 17.89
N THR A 303 17.37 37.53 18.31
CA THR A 303 18.56 37.25 17.48
C THR A 303 19.66 36.72 18.38
N GLY A 304 19.61 35.42 18.69
CA GLY A 304 20.62 34.78 19.51
C GLY A 304 20.24 33.35 19.84
N SER A 305 20.85 32.41 19.13
CA SER A 305 20.89 31.00 19.49
C SER A 305 21.32 30.83 20.95
N THR A 306 20.56 30.08 21.74
CA THR A 306 21.04 29.17 22.80
C THR A 306 19.87 28.46 23.44
N GLU A 307 20.11 27.18 23.74
CA GLU A 307 19.21 26.21 24.37
C GLU A 307 18.53 26.77 25.63
N SER A 308 17.19 26.65 25.70
CA SER A 308 16.44 26.90 26.92
C SER A 308 15.84 25.60 27.44
N THR A 309 16.35 25.13 28.57
CA THR A 309 15.66 24.17 29.45
C THR A 309 14.36 24.80 29.93
N ASN A 310 13.25 24.48 29.27
CA ASN A 310 11.92 24.81 29.76
C ASN A 310 11.47 23.70 30.71
N GLU A 311 11.10 24.05 31.94
CA GLU A 311 10.40 23.14 32.83
C GLU A 311 9.04 22.79 32.23
N THR A 312 8.95 21.60 31.64
CA THR A 312 7.75 21.06 31.02
C THR A 312 6.83 20.48 32.09
N ASN A 313 5.54 20.79 32.01
CA ASN A 313 4.52 20.24 32.89
C ASN A 313 4.41 18.71 32.64
N PRO A 314 4.41 17.83 33.66
CA PRO A 314 4.45 16.36 33.50
C PRO A 314 3.26 15.72 32.76
N ARG A 315 2.33 16.51 32.21
CA ARG A 315 1.17 16.05 31.43
C ARG A 315 1.13 16.57 29.99
N ASP A 316 2.12 17.35 29.56
CA ASP A 316 2.18 17.83 28.19
C ASP A 316 2.83 16.77 27.31
N SER A 317 2.11 16.33 26.27
CA SER A 317 2.66 15.48 25.22
C SER A 317 3.61 16.28 24.35
N GLU A 318 4.81 15.76 24.09
CA GLU A 318 5.76 16.37 23.17
C GLU A 318 5.13 16.53 21.78
N PHE A 319 5.23 17.74 21.21
CA PHE A 319 4.78 17.98 19.85
C PHE A 319 5.68 17.21 18.87
N PRO A 320 5.10 16.60 17.82
CA PRO A 320 5.89 15.92 16.80
C PRO A 320 6.95 16.83 16.20
N ILE A 321 8.16 16.30 16.05
CA ILE A 321 9.28 17.01 15.44
C ILE A 321 8.87 17.37 14.00
N ASP A 322 8.97 18.66 13.65
CA ASP A 322 8.69 19.13 12.30
C ASP A 322 9.67 18.47 11.33
N THR A 323 9.15 17.56 10.49
CA THR A 323 9.94 16.84 9.49
C THR A 323 10.10 17.63 8.19
N GLY A 324 9.72 18.91 8.19
CA GLY A 324 9.84 19.80 7.04
C GLY A 324 8.80 19.49 5.97
N ASN A 325 8.67 20.41 5.01
CA ASN A 325 7.71 20.29 3.92
C ASN A 325 7.93 19.02 3.09
N ASN A 326 6.86 18.26 2.89
CA ASN A 326 6.86 17.03 2.09
C ASN A 326 7.46 17.28 0.68
N PRO A 327 8.57 16.60 0.30
CA PRO A 327 9.28 16.82 -0.97
C PRO A 327 8.49 16.40 -2.23
N TYR A 328 7.30 15.83 -2.06
CA TYR A 328 6.41 15.46 -3.16
C TYR A 328 5.31 16.50 -3.43
N LEU A 329 5.16 17.55 -2.60
CA LEU A 329 4.09 18.55 -2.78
C LEU A 329 4.21 19.37 -4.08
N ASN A 330 5.44 19.61 -4.56
CA ASN A 330 5.66 20.40 -5.78
C ASN A 330 5.49 19.62 -7.09
N ARG A 331 5.43 18.28 -7.06
CA ARG A 331 5.36 17.49 -8.31
C ARG A 331 4.02 17.64 -9.03
N PHE A 332 2.94 17.88 -8.28
CA PHE A 332 1.61 18.04 -8.88
C PHE A 332 1.37 19.43 -9.48
N ALA A 333 2.13 20.45 -9.04
CA ALA A 333 2.00 21.80 -9.56
C ALA A 333 2.71 21.97 -10.92
N GLU A 334 3.82 21.26 -11.16
CA GLU A 334 4.55 21.31 -12.42
C GLU A 334 3.81 20.58 -13.56
N ASP A 335 3.17 19.45 -13.26
CA ASP A 335 2.42 18.65 -14.25
C ASP A 335 1.13 19.35 -14.74
N ALA A 336 0.57 20.27 -13.95
CA ALA A 336 -0.64 21.01 -14.30
C ALA A 336 -0.37 22.14 -15.31
N PHE A 337 0.83 22.74 -15.32
CA PHE A 337 1.17 23.88 -16.19
C PHE A 337 1.66 23.47 -17.59
N HIS A 338 2.04 22.22 -17.81
CA HIS A 338 2.53 21.72 -19.11
C HIS A 338 1.46 21.07 -20.00
N ARG A 339 0.18 21.08 -19.61
CA ARG A 339 -0.94 20.53 -20.40
C ARG A 339 -1.78 21.58 -21.14
N SER A 340 -1.23 22.76 -21.43
CA SER A 340 -1.97 23.85 -22.11
C SER A 340 -1.95 23.80 -23.64
N THR A 341 -1.34 22.79 -24.27
CA THR A 341 -1.39 22.60 -25.72
C THR A 341 -1.90 21.21 -26.10
N LEU A 342 -3.16 20.94 -25.79
CA LEU A 342 -3.88 19.81 -26.39
C LEU A 342 -4.23 20.17 -27.84
N THR A 343 -3.53 19.60 -28.81
CA THR A 343 -3.93 19.63 -30.22
C THR A 343 -4.68 18.34 -30.56
N LEU A 344 -5.80 18.48 -31.26
CA LEU A 344 -6.59 17.35 -31.75
C LEU A 344 -5.74 16.52 -32.72
N ALA A 345 -5.27 15.36 -32.27
CA ALA A 345 -4.35 14.54 -33.05
C ALA A 345 -5.07 13.67 -34.09
N LYS A 346 -6.31 13.25 -33.82
CA LYS A 346 -7.11 12.44 -34.74
C LYS A 346 -8.58 12.47 -34.33
N GLU A 347 -9.45 12.72 -35.29
CA GLU A 347 -10.89 12.53 -35.17
C GLU A 347 -11.24 11.15 -35.73
N ILE A 348 -11.99 10.36 -34.98
CA ILE A 348 -12.43 9.03 -35.39
C ILE A 348 -13.96 9.03 -35.34
N GLU A 349 -14.56 8.99 -36.52
CA GLU A 349 -16.00 8.88 -36.69
C GLU A 349 -16.40 7.44 -36.37
N ALA A 350 -16.95 7.24 -35.17
CA ALA A 350 -17.21 5.90 -34.65
C ALA A 350 -18.51 5.28 -35.21
N HIS A 351 -19.43 6.07 -35.78
CA HIS A 351 -20.72 5.60 -36.26
C HIS A 351 -21.34 6.55 -37.32
N GLU A 352 -21.77 6.02 -38.46
CA GLU A 352 -22.49 6.76 -39.53
C GLU A 352 -24.03 6.70 -39.38
N GLY A 353 -24.55 6.22 -38.25
CA GLY A 353 -25.99 6.03 -38.02
C GLY A 353 -26.59 7.01 -37.01
N PRO A 354 -27.89 7.40 -37.15
CA PRO A 354 -28.53 8.29 -36.19
C PRO A 354 -28.64 7.63 -34.82
N ILE A 355 -28.04 8.27 -33.81
CA ILE A 355 -28.15 7.89 -32.40
C ILE A 355 -29.56 8.28 -31.95
N SER A 356 -30.44 7.29 -31.74
CA SER A 356 -31.73 7.51 -31.08
C SER A 356 -31.50 7.74 -29.59
N TRP A 357 -31.96 8.89 -29.10
CA TRP A 357 -31.95 9.28 -27.69
C TRP A 357 -32.98 8.51 -26.87
#